data_AF-A0A966Z600-F1
#
_entry.id   AF-A0A966Z600-F1
#
_cell.length_a   1.000
_cell.length_b   1.000
_cell.length_c   1.000
_cell.angle_alpha   90.00
_cell.angle_beta   90.00
_cell.angle_gamma   90.00
#
_symmetry.space_group_name_H-M   'P 1'
#
loop_
_entity.id
_entity.type
_entity.pdbx_description
1 polymer ?
#
loop_
_entity_poly.entity_id
_entity_poly.type
_entity_poly.pdbx_seq_one_letter_code
_entity_poly.pdbx_strand_id
1 'polypeptide(L)'
;MGGVVHADSSTFPRQPNGNSAPEAARSAGNNRSLIFKHDGSNYTGNIPTHSPRPQQRFECQRGCVNCCDQRGFVYLTEADHLRIAAHLGLTPDAFEKKYLYRTKKLRRLRIPRDVQCTFLSGSGCGIHAVKPLQCQTFPYWPNLLDNPMEWEKTKEWCPGMSHGPLVNIKLAKRHVKEMLAAHPHLYVPDV
;
A
#
# COMPACT_ATOMS: atom_id res chain seq x y z
N MET A 1 8.57 49.55 38.56
CA MET A 1 10.03 49.39 38.54
C MET A 1 10.37 48.60 37.29
N GLY A 2 10.76 49.30 36.24
CA GLY A 2 11.09 48.73 34.94
C GLY A 2 12.39 49.34 34.42
N GLY A 3 13.12 48.53 33.67
CA GLY A 3 14.41 48.80 33.05
C GLY A 3 15.12 47.46 32.81
N VAL A 4 15.89 47.20 31.75
CA VAL A 4 16.81 48.08 31.01
C VAL A 4 17.23 47.29 29.70
N VAL A 5 16.93 47.79 28.48
CA VAL A 5 17.83 48.32 27.39
C VAL A 5 18.38 47.31 26.32
N HIS A 6 18.88 47.59 25.10
CA HIS A 6 19.31 48.75 24.24
C HIS A 6 19.19 48.31 22.73
N ALA A 7 18.76 49.17 21.76
CA ALA A 7 19.52 49.91 20.69
C ALA A 7 20.12 49.05 19.52
N ASP A 8 20.23 49.40 18.22
CA ASP A 8 19.91 50.53 17.33
C ASP A 8 19.99 50.04 15.83
N SER A 9 19.59 50.92 14.94
CA SER A 9 19.26 50.95 13.50
C SER A 9 20.40 50.80 12.48
N SER A 10 19.99 50.75 11.18
CA SER A 10 20.68 51.09 9.90
C SER A 10 20.88 49.89 8.95
N THR A 11 20.73 49.89 7.61
CA THR A 11 20.24 50.80 6.54
C THR A 11 20.19 49.97 5.22
N PHE A 12 19.23 50.27 4.32
CA PHE A 12 19.08 49.75 2.94
C PHE A 12 20.19 50.23 1.96
N PRO A 13 20.49 49.56 0.81
CA PRO A 13 20.02 50.10 -0.48
C PRO A 13 19.78 49.08 -1.65
N ARG A 14 19.33 49.65 -2.78
CA ARG A 14 18.77 49.10 -4.05
C ARG A 14 19.72 48.36 -5.03
N GLN A 15 19.05 47.56 -5.88
CA GLN A 15 19.29 46.98 -7.23
C GLN A 15 20.36 47.59 -8.18
N PRO A 16 20.80 46.82 -9.21
CA PRO A 16 20.50 47.25 -10.59
C PRO A 16 20.12 46.15 -11.61
N ASN A 17 19.55 46.62 -12.72
CA ASN A 17 18.99 45.95 -13.90
C ASN A 17 20.01 45.27 -14.85
N GLY A 18 19.50 44.32 -15.64
CA GLY A 18 19.81 44.13 -17.07
C GLY A 18 20.99 43.21 -17.43
N ASN A 19 20.75 42.09 -18.11
CA ASN A 19 20.79 42.00 -19.58
C ASN A 19 20.75 40.53 -20.07
N SER A 20 19.95 40.30 -21.10
CA SER A 20 20.13 39.31 -22.20
C SER A 20 20.57 37.87 -21.88
N ALA A 21 19.63 36.93 -22.02
CA ALA A 21 19.93 35.53 -22.38
C ALA A 21 19.41 35.26 -23.81
N PRO A 22 20.21 34.62 -24.69
CA PRO A 22 19.86 34.40 -26.08
C PRO A 22 18.95 33.20 -26.30
N GLU A 23 18.28 33.24 -27.45
CA GLU A 23 17.48 32.21 -28.08
C GLU A 23 18.32 30.99 -28.53
N ALA A 24 17.66 29.82 -28.60
CA ALA A 24 18.03 28.58 -29.31
C ALA A 24 18.95 27.53 -28.65
N ALA A 25 18.37 26.36 -28.32
CA ALA A 25 18.90 25.00 -28.54
C ALA A 25 17.93 23.96 -27.92
N ARG A 26 16.94 23.42 -28.64
CA ARG A 26 16.94 22.07 -29.23
C ARG A 26 17.82 21.03 -28.50
N SER A 27 17.15 20.06 -27.87
CA SER A 27 17.49 18.63 -27.73
C SER A 27 18.93 18.21 -27.44
N ALA A 28 19.20 17.71 -26.22
CA ALA A 28 20.12 16.59 -26.00
C ALA A 28 19.83 15.93 -24.64
N GLY A 29 19.66 14.60 -24.64
CA GLY A 29 19.41 13.81 -23.45
C GLY A 29 20.58 13.83 -22.46
N ASN A 30 20.26 13.75 -21.17
CA ASN A 30 21.25 13.61 -20.12
C ASN A 30 20.95 12.36 -19.29
N ASN A 31 21.56 11.24 -19.69
CA ASN A 31 21.65 10.01 -18.90
C ASN A 31 22.66 10.23 -17.77
N ARG A 32 22.21 10.51 -16.54
CA ARG A 32 23.07 10.38 -15.36
C ARG A 32 23.04 8.93 -14.89
N SER A 33 24.00 8.17 -15.36
CA SER A 33 24.35 6.85 -14.84
C SER A 33 24.74 6.94 -13.36
N LEU A 34 23.92 6.35 -12.48
CA LEU A 34 24.30 6.05 -11.11
C LEU A 34 24.77 4.59 -11.05
N ILE A 35 26.07 4.42 -10.85
CA ILE A 35 26.72 3.11 -10.69
C ILE A 35 26.45 2.65 -9.25
N PHE A 36 25.60 1.65 -9.05
CA PHE A 36 25.53 0.90 -7.80
C PHE A 36 25.95 -0.55 -8.06
N LYS A 37 27.05 -0.95 -7.41
CA LYS A 37 27.61 -2.31 -7.46
C LYS A 37 26.79 -3.21 -6.52
N HIS A 38 26.04 -4.14 -7.06
CA HIS A 38 25.62 -5.35 -6.35
C HIS A 38 26.23 -6.55 -7.09
N ASP A 39 27.14 -7.24 -6.39
CA ASP A 39 27.75 -8.55 -6.70
C ASP A 39 27.68 -9.04 -8.16
N GLY A 40 28.38 -8.36 -9.07
CA GLY A 40 28.61 -8.88 -10.43
C GLY A 40 27.37 -9.00 -11.33
N SER A 41 26.20 -8.52 -10.89
CA SER A 41 24.99 -8.43 -11.71
C SER A 41 24.31 -7.08 -11.48
N ASN A 42 24.92 -6.03 -12.04
CA ASN A 42 24.37 -4.68 -12.05
C ASN A 42 23.18 -4.59 -13.02
N TYR A 43 21.95 -4.80 -12.54
CA TYR A 43 20.77 -4.45 -13.33
C TYR A 43 20.46 -2.97 -13.16
N THR A 44 21.08 -2.13 -14.01
CA THR A 44 20.75 -0.71 -14.17
C THR A 44 19.67 -0.56 -15.24
N GLY A 45 18.46 -1.02 -14.92
CA GLY A 45 17.31 -0.86 -15.80
C GLY A 45 16.56 0.43 -15.47
N ASN A 46 16.60 1.43 -16.36
CA ASN A 46 15.50 2.40 -16.45
C ASN A 46 14.20 1.59 -16.60
N ILE A 47 13.27 1.65 -15.65
CA ILE A 47 11.96 1.04 -15.83
C ILE A 47 11.30 1.77 -17.00
N PRO A 48 11.12 1.13 -18.17
CA PRO A 48 10.50 1.79 -19.30
C PRO A 48 9.07 2.12 -18.88
N THR A 49 8.67 3.37 -19.04
CA THR A 49 7.29 3.85 -18.79
C THR A 49 6.24 3.19 -19.71
N HIS A 50 6.67 2.20 -20.52
CA HIS A 50 5.87 1.44 -21.46
C HIS A 50 6.35 -0.01 -21.67
N SER A 51 6.96 -0.66 -20.67
CA SER A 51 7.05 -2.13 -20.71
C SER A 51 5.65 -2.72 -20.55
N PRO A 52 5.19 -3.63 -21.44
CA PRO A 52 3.88 -4.25 -21.30
C PRO A 52 3.85 -4.99 -19.97
N ARG A 53 2.95 -4.56 -19.06
CA ARG A 53 2.80 -5.22 -17.76
C ARG A 53 2.58 -6.71 -18.00
N PRO A 54 3.32 -7.60 -17.30
CA PRO A 54 3.12 -9.03 -17.46
C PRO A 54 1.64 -9.36 -17.22
N GLN A 55 1.11 -10.27 -18.04
CA GLN A 55 -0.29 -10.65 -17.98
C GLN A 55 -0.62 -11.25 -16.61
N GLN A 56 -1.30 -10.48 -15.76
CA GLN A 56 -1.70 -10.90 -14.42
C GLN A 56 -2.82 -11.95 -14.55
N ARG A 57 -2.59 -13.16 -14.04
CA ARG A 57 -3.56 -14.26 -13.95
C ARG A 57 -3.77 -14.64 -12.48
N PHE A 58 -5.00 -14.95 -12.12
CA PHE A 58 -5.30 -15.37 -10.76
C PHE A 58 -6.54 -16.27 -10.67
N GLU A 59 -6.39 -17.34 -9.89
CA GLU A 59 -7.48 -18.19 -9.43
C GLU A 59 -7.18 -18.68 -8.01
N CYS A 60 -8.08 -18.40 -7.07
CA CYS A 60 -7.90 -18.80 -5.68
C CYS A 60 -7.96 -20.33 -5.54
N GLN A 61 -6.95 -20.91 -4.90
CA GLN A 61 -6.83 -22.35 -4.75
C GLN A 61 -7.62 -22.82 -3.51
N ARG A 62 -8.53 -23.79 -3.71
CA ARG A 62 -9.38 -24.31 -2.63
C ARG A 62 -8.52 -24.90 -1.51
N GLY A 63 -8.80 -24.51 -0.27
CA GLY A 63 -8.05 -24.98 0.91
C GLY A 63 -6.73 -24.24 1.16
N CYS A 64 -6.30 -23.35 0.27
CA CYS A 64 -5.10 -22.54 0.50
C CYS A 64 -5.35 -21.46 1.55
N VAL A 65 -4.39 -21.29 2.47
CA VAL A 65 -4.39 -20.24 3.50
C VAL A 65 -3.15 -19.35 3.45
N ASN A 66 -2.34 -19.45 2.39
CA ASN A 66 -1.05 -18.75 2.31
C ASN A 66 -1.20 -17.23 2.43
N CYS A 67 -2.30 -16.65 1.91
CA CYS A 67 -2.59 -15.22 2.08
C CYS A 67 -2.92 -14.82 3.53
N CYS A 68 -3.43 -15.75 4.35
CA CYS A 68 -3.68 -15.54 5.77
C CYS A 68 -2.40 -15.70 6.62
N ASP A 69 -1.41 -16.40 6.09
CA ASP A 69 -0.13 -16.72 6.76
C ASP A 69 1.00 -15.75 6.39
N GLN A 70 0.69 -14.67 5.68
CA GLN A 70 1.65 -13.62 5.40
C GLN A 70 1.81 -12.68 6.60
N ARG A 71 3.04 -12.19 6.79
CA ARG A 71 3.32 -11.11 7.74
C ARG A 71 2.65 -9.82 7.29
N GLY A 72 1.98 -9.13 8.19
CA GLY A 72 1.36 -7.84 7.90
C GLY A 72 0.22 -7.52 8.87
N PHE A 73 -0.49 -6.43 8.62
CA PHE A 73 -1.68 -6.07 9.36
C PHE A 73 -2.93 -6.17 8.48
N VAL A 74 -3.98 -6.75 9.05
CA VAL A 74 -5.31 -6.73 8.45
C VAL A 74 -6.07 -5.54 9.01
N TYR A 75 -6.43 -4.61 8.14
CA TYR A 75 -7.22 -3.43 8.44
C TYR A 75 -8.71 -3.72 8.19
N LEU A 76 -9.55 -3.16 9.06
CA LEU A 76 -10.99 -3.34 9.01
C LEU A 76 -11.68 -2.00 8.75
N THR A 77 -12.70 -2.05 7.92
CA THR A 77 -13.71 -0.99 7.86
C THR A 77 -14.62 -1.06 9.08
N GLU A 78 -15.42 -0.01 9.30
CA GLU A 78 -16.51 -0.09 10.29
C GLU A 78 -17.52 -1.19 9.92
N ALA A 79 -17.83 -1.36 8.63
CA ALA A 79 -18.72 -2.41 8.16
C ALA A 79 -18.17 -3.81 8.44
N ASP A 80 -16.86 -4.03 8.27
CA ASP A 80 -16.21 -5.29 8.62
C ASP A 80 -16.28 -5.56 10.12
N HIS A 81 -16.00 -4.54 10.94
CA HIS A 81 -16.09 -4.64 12.39
C HIS A 81 -17.50 -5.11 12.82
N LEU A 82 -18.55 -4.43 12.38
CA LEU A 82 -19.92 -4.77 12.74
C LEU A 82 -20.31 -6.18 12.28
N ARG A 83 -19.98 -6.52 11.03
CA ARG A 83 -20.32 -7.81 10.41
C ARG A 83 -19.58 -8.98 11.08
N ILE A 84 -18.30 -8.83 11.38
CA ILE A 84 -17.50 -9.87 12.04
C ILE A 84 -17.94 -10.03 13.51
N ALA A 85 -18.22 -8.93 14.21
CA ALA A 85 -18.73 -8.98 15.58
C ALA A 85 -20.05 -9.78 15.65
N ALA A 86 -21.00 -9.48 14.76
CA ALA A 86 -22.26 -10.20 14.66
C ALA A 86 -22.06 -11.69 14.36
N HIS A 87 -21.17 -12.03 13.41
CA HIS A 87 -20.85 -13.42 13.08
C HIS A 87 -20.27 -14.21 14.27
N LEU A 88 -19.51 -13.54 15.14
CA LEU A 88 -18.93 -14.15 16.34
C LEU A 88 -19.85 -14.11 17.56
N GLY A 89 -21.08 -13.61 17.43
CA GLY A 89 -22.02 -13.46 18.55
C GLY A 89 -21.57 -12.45 19.60
N LEU A 90 -20.79 -11.43 19.21
CA LEU A 90 -20.28 -10.39 20.09
C LEU A 90 -20.92 -9.04 19.79
N THR A 91 -21.04 -8.19 20.80
CA THR A 91 -21.31 -6.77 20.57
C THR A 91 -20.11 -6.11 19.86
N PRO A 92 -20.32 -5.03 19.10
CA PRO A 92 -19.22 -4.29 18.47
C PRO A 92 -18.13 -3.89 19.47
N ASP A 93 -18.50 -3.38 20.64
CA ASP A 93 -17.56 -2.95 21.67
C ASP A 93 -16.75 -4.13 22.24
N ALA A 94 -17.39 -5.27 22.48
CA ALA A 94 -16.71 -6.47 22.97
C ALA A 94 -15.72 -7.00 21.91
N PHE A 95 -16.12 -7.01 20.64
CA PHE A 95 -15.23 -7.40 19.54
C PHE A 95 -14.03 -6.46 19.44
N GLU A 96 -14.26 -5.14 19.49
CA GLU A 96 -13.20 -4.15 19.40
C GLU A 96 -12.21 -4.29 20.55
N LYS A 97 -12.71 -4.39 21.79
CA LYS A 97 -11.90 -4.55 23.00
C LYS A 97 -11.03 -5.81 22.93
N LYS A 98 -11.51 -6.88 22.30
CA LYS A 98 -10.81 -8.17 22.21
C LYS A 98 -9.84 -8.24 21.03
N TYR A 99 -10.29 -7.85 19.84
CA TYR A 99 -9.62 -8.18 18.57
C TYR A 99 -8.99 -6.98 17.86
N LEU A 100 -9.30 -5.73 18.21
CA LEU A 100 -8.87 -4.58 17.42
C LEU A 100 -7.89 -3.66 18.13
N TYR A 101 -6.93 -3.15 17.37
CA TYR A 101 -6.21 -1.93 17.69
C TYR A 101 -6.80 -0.79 16.87
N ARG A 102 -7.44 0.18 17.53
CA ARG A 102 -8.07 1.35 16.90
C ARG A 102 -7.21 2.60 17.13
N THR A 103 -6.96 3.33 16.05
CA THR A 103 -6.44 4.71 16.07
C THR A 103 -7.51 5.65 15.53
N LYS A 104 -7.25 6.97 15.52
CA LYS A 104 -8.18 7.96 14.93
C LYS A 104 -8.53 7.68 13.47
N LYS A 105 -7.63 7.03 12.72
CA LYS A 105 -7.75 6.85 11.25
C LYS A 105 -7.96 5.40 10.83
N LEU A 106 -7.52 4.43 11.64
CA LEU A 106 -7.41 3.03 11.22
C LEU A 106 -7.89 2.10 12.33
N ARG A 107 -8.42 0.94 11.92
CA ARG A 107 -8.68 -0.21 12.78
C ARG A 107 -7.93 -1.38 12.19
N ARG A 108 -7.13 -2.08 12.98
CA ARG A 108 -6.45 -3.31 12.56
C ARG A 108 -6.68 -4.44 13.54
N LEU A 109 -6.67 -5.67 13.05
CA LEU A 109 -6.63 -6.83 13.93
C LEU A 109 -5.38 -6.76 14.82
N ARG A 110 -5.57 -7.12 16.09
CA ARG A 110 -4.47 -7.45 16.99
C ARG A 110 -3.92 -8.79 16.55
N ILE A 111 -2.60 -8.86 16.47
CA ILE A 111 -1.87 -10.06 16.08
C ILE A 111 -0.97 -10.45 17.26
N PRO A 112 -1.24 -11.57 17.95
CA PRO A 112 -0.36 -12.10 18.98
C PRO A 112 1.04 -12.40 18.42
N ARG A 113 2.07 -12.48 19.27
CA ARG A 113 3.46 -12.64 18.84
C ARG A 113 3.73 -13.88 17.99
N ASP A 114 2.99 -14.96 18.26
CA ASP A 114 3.30 -16.29 17.73
C ASP A 114 2.40 -16.73 16.56
N VAL A 115 1.47 -15.87 16.12
CA VAL A 115 0.55 -16.19 15.02
C VAL A 115 0.48 -15.05 14.02
N GLN A 116 0.19 -15.34 12.74
CA GLN A 116 0.04 -14.30 11.72
C GLN A 116 -1.36 -13.65 11.74
N CYS A 117 -2.37 -14.37 12.21
CA CYS A 117 -3.74 -13.87 12.32
C CYS A 117 -4.49 -14.61 13.44
N THR A 118 -5.22 -13.87 14.29
CA THR A 118 -6.01 -14.46 15.39
C THR A 118 -7.13 -15.38 14.92
N PHE A 119 -7.59 -15.24 13.67
CA PHE A 119 -8.63 -16.08 13.10
C PHE A 119 -8.09 -17.22 12.22
N LEU A 120 -6.76 -17.40 12.14
CA LEU A 120 -6.16 -18.51 11.42
C LEU A 120 -5.90 -19.67 12.38
N SER A 121 -6.34 -20.88 12.01
CA SER A 121 -6.09 -22.13 12.72
C SER A 121 -5.70 -23.25 11.75
N GLY A 122 -5.42 -24.45 12.25
CA GLY A 122 -5.16 -25.63 11.42
C GLY A 122 -6.32 -26.03 10.51
N SER A 123 -7.56 -25.60 10.81
CA SER A 123 -8.73 -25.79 9.93
C SER A 123 -8.96 -24.63 8.96
N GLY A 124 -8.09 -23.62 8.97
CA GLY A 124 -8.12 -22.46 8.09
C GLY A 124 -8.64 -21.19 8.75
N CYS A 125 -9.30 -20.33 7.97
CA CYS A 125 -9.79 -19.04 8.46
C CYS A 125 -11.14 -19.19 9.18
N GLY A 126 -11.16 -19.00 10.50
CA GLY A 126 -12.36 -19.11 11.33
C GLY A 126 -13.45 -18.07 11.05
N ILE A 127 -13.12 -17.00 10.31
CA ILE A 127 -14.09 -15.99 9.85
C ILE A 127 -14.20 -15.98 8.31
N HIS A 128 -13.94 -17.10 7.64
CA HIS A 128 -13.91 -17.15 6.17
C HIS A 128 -15.17 -16.54 5.52
N ALA A 129 -16.35 -16.90 6.04
CA ALA A 129 -17.65 -16.43 5.53
C ALA A 129 -17.82 -14.91 5.62
N VAL A 130 -17.11 -14.27 6.56
CA VAL A 130 -17.19 -12.84 6.82
C VAL A 130 -15.82 -12.15 6.77
N LYS A 131 -14.90 -12.65 5.94
CA LYS A 131 -13.55 -12.07 5.77
C LYS A 131 -13.62 -10.55 5.64
N PRO A 132 -12.71 -9.78 6.24
CA PRO A 132 -12.71 -8.33 6.05
C PRO A 132 -12.43 -7.98 4.58
N LEU A 133 -12.83 -6.78 4.15
CA LEU A 133 -12.69 -6.34 2.75
C LEU A 133 -11.27 -6.59 2.22
N GLN A 134 -10.24 -6.18 2.96
CA GLN A 134 -8.84 -6.38 2.57
C GLN A 134 -8.52 -7.87 2.28
N CYS A 135 -9.00 -8.81 3.10
CA CYS A 135 -8.76 -10.23 2.87
C CYS A 135 -9.57 -10.78 1.68
N GLN A 136 -10.78 -10.26 1.43
CA GLN A 136 -11.62 -10.68 0.31
C GLN A 136 -11.07 -10.22 -1.04
N THR A 137 -10.49 -9.01 -1.08
CA THR A 137 -10.04 -8.39 -2.33
C THR A 137 -8.66 -8.85 -2.76
N PHE A 138 -7.96 -9.70 -2.01
CA PHE A 138 -6.67 -10.25 -2.46
C PHE A 138 -6.83 -11.04 -3.77
N PRO A 139 -5.95 -10.89 -4.78
CA PRO A 139 -4.73 -10.07 -4.84
C PRO A 139 -4.95 -8.68 -5.48
N TYR A 140 -6.18 -8.21 -5.58
CA TYR A 140 -6.56 -6.93 -6.21
C TYR A 140 -6.31 -5.70 -5.33
N TRP A 141 -5.26 -5.71 -4.50
CA TRP A 141 -4.87 -4.55 -3.71
C TRP A 141 -4.20 -3.50 -4.60
N PRO A 142 -4.38 -2.19 -4.33
CA PRO A 142 -3.80 -1.13 -5.15
C PRO A 142 -2.29 -1.31 -5.39
N ASN A 143 -1.53 -1.57 -4.32
CA ASN A 143 -0.08 -1.77 -4.39
C ASN A 143 0.35 -3.02 -5.17
N LEU A 144 -0.47 -4.09 -5.20
CA LEU A 144 -0.16 -5.30 -5.96
C LEU A 144 -0.44 -5.13 -7.46
N LEU A 145 -1.50 -4.39 -7.81
CA LEU A 145 -1.89 -4.20 -9.21
C LEU A 145 -1.06 -3.14 -9.91
N ASP A 146 -0.64 -2.09 -9.19
CA ASP A 146 0.12 -0.98 -9.77
C ASP A 146 1.63 -1.24 -9.79
N ASN A 147 2.13 -2.20 -9.01
CA ASN A 147 3.56 -2.53 -8.95
C ASN A 147 3.84 -3.97 -9.42
N PRO A 148 4.37 -4.16 -10.65
CA PRO A 148 4.74 -5.48 -11.16
C PRO A 148 5.72 -6.23 -10.26
N MET A 149 6.66 -5.55 -9.60
CA MET A 149 7.62 -6.19 -8.69
C MET A 149 6.92 -6.83 -7.49
N GLU A 150 5.94 -6.14 -6.89
CA GLU A 150 5.18 -6.67 -5.76
C GLU A 150 4.27 -7.83 -6.20
N TRP A 151 3.73 -7.76 -7.42
CA TRP A 151 3.02 -8.90 -8.03
C TRP A 151 3.93 -10.13 -8.17
N GLU A 152 5.15 -9.95 -8.71
CA GLU A 152 6.13 -11.04 -8.86
C GLU A 152 6.50 -11.67 -7.52
N LYS A 153 6.82 -10.88 -6.51
CA LYS A 153 7.10 -11.39 -5.14
C LYS A 153 5.92 -12.15 -4.54
N THR A 154 4.70 -11.67 -4.77
CA THR A 154 3.49 -12.30 -4.23
C THR A 154 3.24 -13.68 -4.86
N LYS A 155 3.65 -13.88 -6.12
CA LYS A 155 3.60 -15.19 -6.77
C LYS A 155 4.45 -16.25 -6.09
N GLU A 156 5.56 -15.86 -5.44
CA GLU A 156 6.48 -16.80 -4.81
C GLU A 156 5.80 -17.65 -3.73
N TRP A 157 4.80 -17.10 -3.05
CA TRP A 157 4.07 -17.79 -1.98
C TRP A 157 2.60 -18.04 -2.29
N CYS A 158 1.99 -17.36 -3.25
CA CYS A 158 0.59 -17.56 -3.61
C CYS A 158 0.43 -18.53 -4.79
N PRO A 159 -0.02 -19.79 -4.56
CA PRO A 159 -0.18 -20.75 -5.64
C PRO A 159 -1.27 -20.38 -6.64
N GLY A 160 -2.18 -19.46 -6.27
CA GLY A 160 -3.24 -19.00 -7.16
C GLY A 160 -2.80 -17.97 -8.19
N MET A 161 -1.68 -17.28 -7.95
CA MET A 161 -1.17 -16.30 -8.90
C MET A 161 -0.42 -17.02 -10.03
N SER A 162 -0.67 -16.60 -11.27
CA SER A 162 -0.29 -17.29 -12.53
C SER A 162 -1.20 -18.44 -12.97
N HIS A 163 -2.20 -18.80 -12.17
CA HIS A 163 -3.21 -19.80 -12.53
C HIS A 163 -4.53 -19.15 -12.95
N GLY A 164 -5.34 -19.91 -13.68
CA GLY A 164 -6.69 -19.51 -14.07
C GLY A 164 -6.77 -18.36 -15.09
N PRO A 165 -7.88 -17.60 -15.07
CA PRO A 165 -8.14 -16.59 -16.08
C PRO A 165 -7.25 -15.36 -15.91
N LEU A 166 -7.16 -14.59 -17.00
CA LEU A 166 -6.60 -13.24 -16.93
C LEU A 166 -7.43 -12.40 -15.95
N VAL A 167 -6.74 -11.64 -15.11
CA VAL A 167 -7.37 -10.70 -14.18
C VAL A 167 -8.26 -9.75 -14.95
N ASN A 168 -9.55 -9.76 -14.62
CA ASN A 168 -10.50 -8.87 -15.24
C ASN A 168 -10.27 -7.44 -14.74
N ILE A 169 -9.80 -6.57 -15.64
CA ILE A 169 -9.43 -5.19 -15.29
C ILE A 169 -10.59 -4.37 -14.70
N LYS A 170 -11.84 -4.63 -15.12
CA LYS A 170 -13.02 -3.94 -14.56
C LYS A 170 -13.27 -4.38 -13.12
N LEU A 171 -13.16 -5.69 -12.86
CA LEU A 171 -13.27 -6.26 -11.52
C LEU A 171 -12.17 -5.73 -10.59
N ALA A 172 -10.91 -5.78 -11.05
CA ALA A 172 -9.75 -5.30 -10.32
C ALA A 172 -9.89 -3.81 -9.95
N LYS A 173 -10.24 -2.95 -10.93
CA LYS A 173 -10.48 -1.52 -10.69
C LYS A 173 -11.62 -1.27 -9.69
N ARG A 174 -12.67 -2.09 -9.70
CA ARG A 174 -13.76 -1.98 -8.73
C ARG A 174 -13.28 -2.26 -7.30
N HIS A 175 -12.52 -3.34 -7.10
CA HIS A 175 -11.96 -3.66 -5.79
C HIS A 175 -10.94 -2.63 -5.31
N VAL A 176 -10.10 -2.10 -6.21
CA VAL A 176 -9.19 -0.98 -5.91
C VAL A 176 -9.97 0.25 -5.43
N LYS A 177 -11.02 0.65 -6.16
CA LYS A 177 -11.87 1.78 -5.77
C LYS A 177 -12.52 1.56 -4.40
N GLU A 178 -13.02 0.34 -4.15
CA GLU A 178 -13.63 -0.04 -2.88
C GLU A 178 -12.61 0.03 -1.73
N MET A 179 -11.40 -0.50 -1.92
CA MET A 179 -10.30 -0.44 -0.95
C MET A 179 -9.83 0.98 -0.65
N LEU A 180 -9.69 1.83 -1.69
CA LEU A 180 -9.32 3.24 -1.52
C LEU A 180 -10.39 4.01 -0.75
N ALA A 181 -11.67 3.78 -1.04
CA ALA A 181 -12.78 4.42 -0.32
C ALA A 181 -12.89 3.92 1.13
N ALA A 182 -12.67 2.62 1.35
CA ALA A 182 -12.69 1.97 2.65
C ALA A 182 -11.51 2.36 3.55
N HIS A 183 -10.34 2.59 2.96
CA HIS A 183 -9.08 2.83 3.67
C HIS A 183 -8.29 4.01 3.07
N PRO A 184 -8.85 5.23 3.09
CA PRO A 184 -8.26 6.40 2.42
C PRO A 184 -6.90 6.84 2.98
N HIS A 185 -6.51 6.34 4.15
CA HIS A 185 -5.23 6.64 4.79
C HIS A 185 -4.21 5.51 4.69
N LEU A 186 -4.58 4.34 4.14
CA LEU A 186 -3.70 3.18 4.02
C LEU A 186 -3.06 3.09 2.63
N TYR A 187 -3.84 3.39 1.60
CA TYR A 187 -3.42 3.38 0.21
C TYR A 187 -3.39 4.82 -0.28
N VAL A 188 -2.36 5.55 0.13
CA VAL A 188 -2.17 6.92 -0.36
C VAL A 188 -1.70 6.81 -1.81
N PRO A 189 -2.41 7.40 -2.79
CA PRO A 189 -1.89 7.50 -4.14
C PRO A 189 -0.59 8.30 -4.11
N ASP A 190 0.44 7.87 -4.83
CA ASP A 190 1.59 8.71 -5.10
C ASP A 190 1.10 9.96 -5.84
N VAL A 191 1.00 11.08 -5.12
CA VAL A 191 0.65 12.42 -5.64
C VAL A 191 1.89 13.16 -6.11
#